data_AF-V7IC08-F1
#
_entry.id   AF-V7IC08-F1
#
_cell.length_a   1.000
_cell.length_b   1.000
_cell.length_c   1.000
_cell.angle_alpha   90.00
_cell.angle_beta   90.00
_cell.angle_gamma   90.00
#
_symmetry.space_group_name_H-M   'P 1'
#
loop_
_entity.id
_entity.type
_entity.pdbx_description
1 polymer ?
#
loop_
_entity_poly.entity_id
_entity_poly.type
_entity_poly.pdbx_seq_one_letter_code
_entity_poly.pdbx_strand_id
1 'polypeptide(L)'
;MKKRVLTGVTTTGIPHLGNYVGAIRPAIAAAADPAAESFLFLADYHGIIKCHDPELIHASTQAVAATWLACGLDPERTTFYRQSDIPEVPELNWILTCITAKGLMNRAHAYKAAVQANLDAGQTDQDHGVEMGLYSYPILMSADILMFNAHEVPVGRDQIQHVEMTRDIAQRFNHRFKELFVLPEAKVDDNVELLVGLDGRKMSKSYGNTIPLFESEKKLQKAVNKIITNLKEPGEPKTPDESPLFDIYKAFATPAETAEFTQMLADGLAWGEAKKLLGAKLNEELAPKRERFHELTAQPAQIEDILQAGAAKARKQARELLDQVRDAVGIRPLR
;
A
#
# COMPACT_ATOMS: atom_id res chain seq x y z
N MET A 1 -9.72 20.73 14.79
CA MET A 1 -9.53 20.31 13.39
C MET A 1 -9.28 18.80 13.41
N LYS A 2 -9.94 18.00 12.57
CA LYS A 2 -9.70 16.54 12.54
C LYS A 2 -8.31 16.26 11.97
N LYS A 3 -7.62 15.23 12.47
CA LYS A 3 -6.30 14.85 11.96
C LYS A 3 -6.48 14.16 10.61
N ARG A 4 -5.89 14.70 9.55
CA ARG A 4 -6.01 14.12 8.21
C ARG A 4 -4.95 13.07 7.97
N VAL A 5 -5.38 11.87 7.62
CA VAL A 5 -4.51 10.71 7.37
C VAL A 5 -4.66 10.33 5.90
N LEU A 6 -3.55 10.25 5.18
CA LEU A 6 -3.57 9.94 3.74
C LEU A 6 -2.71 8.72 3.43
N THR A 7 -3.29 7.73 2.76
CA THR A 7 -2.61 6.50 2.34
C THR A 7 -2.71 6.33 0.83
N GLY A 8 -1.55 6.18 0.18
CA GLY A 8 -1.46 5.81 -1.24
C GLY A 8 -1.18 4.33 -1.41
N VAL A 9 -1.89 3.68 -2.35
CA VAL A 9 -1.66 2.27 -2.68
C VAL A 9 -1.37 2.12 -4.15
N THR A 10 -0.28 1.41 -4.49
CA THR A 10 0.11 1.20 -5.89
C THR A 10 -0.80 0.20 -6.58
N THR A 11 -1.06 0.42 -7.86
CA THR A 11 -1.88 -0.44 -8.72
C THR A 11 -1.02 -1.27 -9.67
N THR A 12 0.00 -1.96 -9.17
CA THR A 12 0.88 -2.84 -9.98
C THR A 12 0.68 -4.34 -9.73
N GLY A 13 -0.47 -4.73 -9.20
CA GLY A 13 -1.00 -6.08 -9.24
C GLY A 13 -1.89 -6.43 -8.03
N ILE A 14 -2.50 -7.61 -8.07
CA ILE A 14 -3.47 -8.08 -7.06
C ILE A 14 -2.81 -8.21 -5.67
N PRO A 15 -3.36 -7.63 -4.60
CA PRO A 15 -2.84 -7.81 -3.24
C PRO A 15 -2.86 -9.29 -2.77
N HIS A 16 -1.90 -9.65 -1.92
CA HIS A 16 -1.78 -10.99 -1.31
C HIS A 16 -1.92 -10.94 0.22
N LEU A 17 -1.86 -12.11 0.89
CA LEU A 17 -2.07 -12.23 2.33
C LEU A 17 -1.16 -11.31 3.16
N GLY A 18 0.12 -11.18 2.75
CA GLY A 18 1.04 -10.23 3.37
C GLY A 18 0.60 -8.76 3.28
N ASN A 19 -0.03 -8.33 2.18
CA ASN A 19 -0.58 -6.98 2.09
C ASN A 19 -1.81 -6.82 3.00
N TYR A 20 -2.62 -7.87 3.12
CA TYR A 20 -3.79 -7.85 4.00
C TYR A 20 -3.39 -7.66 5.46
N VAL A 21 -2.48 -8.49 5.95
CA VAL A 21 -2.00 -8.43 7.35
C VAL A 21 -1.21 -7.15 7.60
N GLY A 22 -0.27 -6.81 6.72
CA GLY A 22 0.70 -5.75 6.98
C GLY A 22 0.24 -4.34 6.61
N ALA A 23 -0.85 -4.18 5.86
CA ALA A 23 -1.30 -2.85 5.41
C ALA A 23 -2.81 -2.69 5.42
N ILE A 24 -3.56 -3.55 4.74
CA ILE A 24 -5.00 -3.33 4.50
C ILE A 24 -5.80 -3.41 5.81
N ARG A 25 -5.63 -4.50 6.58
CA ARG A 25 -6.36 -4.71 7.83
C ARG A 25 -6.05 -3.61 8.87
N PRO A 26 -4.77 -3.26 9.14
CA PRO A 26 -4.45 -2.13 10.02
C PRO A 26 -5.01 -0.79 9.53
N ALA A 27 -4.91 -0.50 8.22
CA ALA A 27 -5.40 0.76 7.67
C ALA A 27 -6.92 0.91 7.77
N ILE A 28 -7.69 -0.16 7.55
CA ILE A 28 -9.15 -0.15 7.73
C ILE A 28 -9.50 0.07 9.21
N ALA A 29 -8.79 -0.58 10.13
CA ALA A 29 -8.98 -0.36 11.56
C ALA A 29 -8.66 1.09 11.97
N ALA A 30 -7.57 1.66 11.44
CA ALA A 30 -7.20 3.05 11.71
C ALA A 30 -8.19 4.06 11.11
N ALA A 31 -8.73 3.79 9.92
CA ALA A 31 -9.78 4.60 9.30
C ALA A 31 -11.11 4.56 10.08
N ALA A 32 -11.26 3.59 11.00
CA ALA A 32 -12.41 3.50 11.88
C ALA A 32 -12.38 4.50 13.05
N ASP A 33 -11.29 5.26 13.26
CA ASP A 33 -11.21 6.31 14.29
C ASP A 33 -12.05 7.55 13.89
N PRO A 34 -13.06 7.96 14.68
CA PRO A 34 -13.87 9.15 14.39
C PRO A 34 -13.10 10.48 14.48
N ALA A 35 -11.95 10.51 15.13
CA ALA A 35 -11.07 11.67 15.25
C ALA A 35 -10.21 11.90 13.98
N ALA A 36 -10.10 10.90 13.12
CA ALA A 36 -9.37 10.97 11.85
C ALA A 36 -10.29 11.37 10.69
N GLU A 37 -9.72 12.09 9.73
CA GLU A 37 -10.28 12.26 8.38
C GLU A 37 -9.39 11.46 7.43
N SER A 38 -9.89 10.32 6.94
CA SER A 38 -9.09 9.36 6.18
C SER A 38 -9.24 9.58 4.66
N PHE A 39 -8.10 9.57 3.98
CA PHE A 39 -7.97 9.57 2.53
C PHE A 39 -7.22 8.32 2.11
N LEU A 40 -7.77 7.63 1.10
CA LEU A 40 -7.11 6.50 0.47
C LEU A 40 -7.18 6.67 -1.02
N PHE A 41 -6.05 6.55 -1.71
CA PHE A 41 -6.03 6.71 -3.15
C PHE A 41 -5.28 5.59 -3.87
N LEU A 42 -5.79 5.25 -5.05
CA LEU A 42 -5.16 4.32 -5.98
C LEU A 42 -4.13 5.10 -6.81
N ALA A 43 -2.86 4.84 -6.60
CA ALA A 43 -1.73 5.52 -7.21
C ALA A 43 -1.43 4.97 -8.62
N ASP A 44 -2.38 5.15 -9.54
CA ASP A 44 -2.32 4.62 -10.90
C ASP A 44 -1.35 5.38 -11.83
N TYR A 45 -1.14 6.68 -11.66
CA TYR A 45 -0.05 7.38 -12.35
C TYR A 45 1.34 6.97 -11.84
N HIS A 46 1.47 6.53 -10.58
CA HIS A 46 2.73 5.93 -10.14
C HIS A 46 2.94 4.54 -10.74
N GLY A 47 1.86 3.83 -11.09
CA GLY A 47 1.95 2.49 -11.69
C GLY A 47 2.72 2.45 -13.00
N ILE A 48 2.57 3.49 -13.83
CA ILE A 48 3.20 3.58 -15.16
C ILE A 48 4.71 3.86 -15.13
N ILE A 49 5.30 4.10 -13.95
CA ILE A 49 6.76 4.27 -13.80
C ILE A 49 7.52 2.95 -14.02
N LYS A 50 6.89 1.81 -13.71
CA LYS A 50 7.51 0.48 -13.80
C LYS A 50 6.73 -0.51 -14.66
N CYS A 51 5.46 -0.26 -14.90
CA CYS A 51 4.58 -1.14 -15.65
C CYS A 51 4.20 -0.47 -16.98
N HIS A 52 4.63 -1.06 -18.08
CA HIS A 52 4.34 -0.58 -19.43
C HIS A 52 3.21 -1.39 -20.12
N ASP A 53 2.50 -2.24 -19.37
CA ASP A 53 1.33 -2.99 -19.85
C ASP A 53 0.05 -2.27 -19.40
N PRO A 54 -0.68 -1.60 -20.32
CA PRO A 54 -1.89 -0.85 -19.97
C PRO A 54 -3.01 -1.73 -19.38
N GLU A 55 -3.16 -2.96 -19.88
CA GLU A 55 -4.19 -3.88 -19.41
C GLU A 55 -3.90 -4.33 -17.97
N LEU A 56 -2.62 -4.50 -17.63
CA LEU A 56 -2.21 -4.82 -16.28
C LEU A 56 -2.51 -3.67 -15.30
N ILE A 57 -2.31 -2.42 -15.68
CA ILE A 57 -2.70 -1.26 -14.85
C ILE A 57 -4.21 -1.26 -14.62
N HIS A 58 -5.00 -1.40 -15.69
CA HIS A 58 -6.46 -1.38 -15.59
C HIS A 58 -7.00 -2.50 -14.70
N ALA A 59 -6.60 -3.75 -14.97
CA ALA A 59 -7.00 -4.91 -14.20
C ALA A 59 -6.56 -4.82 -12.74
N SER A 60 -5.36 -4.29 -12.50
CA SER A 60 -4.82 -4.08 -11.16
C SER A 60 -5.58 -3.01 -10.39
N THR A 61 -5.94 -1.89 -11.02
CA THR A 61 -6.77 -0.84 -10.39
C THR A 61 -8.10 -1.42 -9.92
N GLN A 62 -8.79 -2.20 -10.76
CA GLN A 62 -10.03 -2.87 -10.37
C GLN A 62 -9.81 -3.84 -9.21
N ALA A 63 -8.77 -4.68 -9.28
CA ALA A 63 -8.47 -5.66 -8.24
C ALA A 63 -8.10 -5.02 -6.90
N VAL A 64 -7.28 -3.96 -6.90
CA VAL A 64 -6.92 -3.23 -5.68
C VAL A 64 -8.16 -2.55 -5.10
N ALA A 65 -8.96 -1.86 -5.91
CA ALA A 65 -10.18 -1.23 -5.42
C ALA A 65 -11.15 -2.23 -4.78
N ALA A 66 -11.44 -3.33 -5.49
CA ALA A 66 -12.30 -4.40 -4.98
C ALA A 66 -11.72 -5.02 -3.70
N THR A 67 -10.40 -5.18 -3.60
CA THR A 67 -9.73 -5.70 -2.39
C THR A 67 -10.05 -4.83 -1.17
N TRP A 68 -9.83 -3.52 -1.27
CA TRP A 68 -10.03 -2.61 -0.15
C TRP A 68 -11.50 -2.58 0.29
N LEU A 69 -12.42 -2.49 -0.66
CA LEU A 69 -13.86 -2.52 -0.39
C LEU A 69 -14.30 -3.86 0.24
N ALA A 70 -13.83 -4.99 -0.30
CA ALA A 70 -14.12 -6.32 0.22
C ALA A 70 -13.54 -6.57 1.62
N CYS A 71 -12.42 -5.94 1.96
CA CYS A 71 -11.84 -6.00 3.29
C CYS A 71 -12.54 -5.09 4.31
N GLY A 72 -13.52 -4.28 3.90
CA GLY A 72 -14.33 -3.45 4.79
C GLY A 72 -13.99 -1.95 4.78
N LEU A 73 -13.30 -1.45 3.74
CA LEU A 73 -13.15 -0.02 3.57
C LEU A 73 -14.53 0.62 3.35
N ASP A 74 -14.89 1.55 4.22
CA ASP A 74 -16.14 2.31 4.12
C ASP A 74 -15.92 3.62 3.34
N PRO A 75 -16.46 3.74 2.10
CA PRO A 75 -16.29 4.93 1.26
C PRO A 75 -17.12 6.13 1.72
N GLU A 76 -18.08 5.96 2.64
CA GLU A 76 -18.79 7.08 3.25
C GLU A 76 -17.91 7.78 4.29
N ARG A 77 -17.02 7.01 4.94
CA ARG A 77 -16.07 7.51 5.94
C ARG A 77 -14.73 7.93 5.37
N THR A 78 -14.21 7.15 4.42
CA THR A 78 -12.91 7.40 3.77
C THR A 78 -13.13 8.06 2.43
N THR A 79 -12.43 9.16 2.16
CA THR A 79 -12.36 9.71 0.81
C THR A 79 -11.51 8.76 -0.04
N PHE A 80 -12.17 7.92 -0.84
CA PHE A 80 -11.56 6.84 -1.62
C PHE A 80 -11.63 7.12 -3.13
N TYR A 81 -10.48 7.28 -3.80
CA TYR A 81 -10.43 7.79 -5.19
C TYR A 81 -9.24 7.24 -5.98
N ARG A 82 -9.21 7.44 -7.30
CA ARG A 82 -8.01 7.22 -8.13
C ARG A 82 -7.21 8.51 -8.25
N GLN A 83 -5.89 8.38 -8.27
CA GLN A 83 -4.99 9.52 -8.53
C GLN A 83 -5.33 10.20 -9.86
N SER A 84 -5.57 9.40 -10.90
CA SER A 84 -5.95 9.86 -12.24
C SER A 84 -7.27 10.65 -12.32
N ASP A 85 -8.18 10.52 -11.33
CA ASP A 85 -9.43 11.28 -11.28
C ASP A 85 -9.23 12.69 -10.69
N ILE A 86 -8.04 13.05 -10.22
CA ILE A 86 -7.73 14.36 -9.59
C ILE A 86 -6.81 15.18 -10.50
N PRO A 87 -7.34 15.91 -11.50
CA PRO A 87 -6.52 16.69 -12.44
C PRO A 87 -5.76 17.84 -11.77
N GLU A 88 -6.14 18.24 -10.56
CA GLU A 88 -5.45 19.25 -9.77
C GLU A 88 -4.05 18.78 -9.30
N VAL A 89 -3.85 17.47 -9.10
CA VAL A 89 -2.58 16.90 -8.64
C VAL A 89 -1.45 17.07 -9.66
N PRO A 90 -1.62 16.72 -10.96
CA PRO A 90 -0.61 17.00 -11.99
C PRO A 90 -0.21 18.47 -12.10
N GLU A 91 -1.15 19.40 -11.91
CA GLU A 91 -0.85 20.83 -11.92
C GLU A 91 0.03 21.21 -10.72
N LEU A 92 -0.33 20.77 -9.51
CA LEU A 92 0.50 20.99 -8.33
C LEU A 92 1.87 20.33 -8.47
N ASN A 93 1.95 19.12 -9.04
CA ASN A 93 3.21 18.44 -9.30
C ASN A 93 4.18 19.33 -10.12
N TRP A 94 3.68 20.02 -11.16
CA TRP A 94 4.50 20.95 -11.92
C TRP A 94 4.95 22.16 -11.09
N ILE A 95 4.05 22.75 -10.30
CA ILE A 95 4.37 23.88 -9.41
C ILE A 95 5.45 23.49 -8.40
N LEU A 96 5.33 22.32 -7.78
CA LEU A 96 6.32 21.80 -6.84
C LEU A 96 7.64 21.47 -7.54
N THR A 97 7.61 20.99 -8.78
CA THR A 97 8.81 20.75 -9.59
C THR A 97 9.65 22.02 -9.72
N CYS A 98 9.03 23.17 -9.99
CA CYS A 98 9.74 24.45 -10.15
C CYS A 98 10.48 24.95 -8.89
N ILE A 99 10.15 24.44 -7.70
CA ILE A 99 10.80 24.84 -6.44
C ILE A 99 11.64 23.73 -5.80
N THR A 100 11.55 22.52 -6.33
CA THR A 100 12.29 21.36 -5.83
C THR A 100 13.73 21.42 -6.29
N ALA A 101 14.67 21.31 -5.36
CA ALA A 101 16.09 21.26 -5.72
C ALA A 101 16.41 19.93 -6.41
N LYS A 102 17.06 19.96 -7.58
CA LYS A 102 17.55 18.75 -8.28
C LYS A 102 18.37 17.83 -7.36
N GLY A 103 19.18 18.42 -6.47
CA GLY A 103 19.98 17.67 -5.50
C GLY A 103 19.15 16.80 -4.55
N LEU A 104 17.90 17.16 -4.25
CA LEU A 104 16.99 16.32 -3.47
C LEU A 104 16.63 15.05 -4.23
N MET A 105 16.33 15.16 -5.53
CA MET A 105 16.05 14.00 -6.39
C MET A 105 17.27 13.12 -6.59
N ASN A 106 18.47 13.71 -6.73
CA ASN A 106 19.73 12.94 -6.79
C ASN A 106 19.94 12.03 -5.56
N ARG A 107 19.34 12.36 -4.41
CA ARG A 107 19.49 11.60 -3.16
C ARG A 107 18.35 10.61 -2.90
N ALA A 108 17.31 10.60 -3.73
CA ALA A 108 16.19 9.68 -3.59
C ALA A 108 16.68 8.22 -3.67
N HIS A 109 16.25 7.37 -2.75
CA HIS A 109 16.73 5.99 -2.62
C HIS A 109 16.53 5.18 -3.90
N ALA A 110 15.38 5.33 -4.57
CA ALA A 110 15.07 4.59 -5.79
C ALA A 110 16.01 4.96 -6.96
N TYR A 111 16.31 6.25 -7.14
CA TYR A 111 17.27 6.70 -8.15
C TYR A 111 18.68 6.22 -7.82
N LYS A 112 19.14 6.41 -6.57
CA LYS A 112 20.45 5.95 -6.12
C LYS A 112 20.63 4.44 -6.28
N ALA A 113 19.59 3.65 -6.02
CA ALA A 113 19.64 2.21 -6.17
C ALA A 113 19.79 1.80 -7.65
N ALA A 114 19.10 2.49 -8.57
CA ALA A 114 19.27 2.25 -10.01
C ALA A 114 20.68 2.61 -10.50
N VAL A 115 21.21 3.76 -10.05
CA VAL A 115 22.59 4.16 -10.34
C VAL A 115 23.58 3.13 -9.79
N GLN A 116 23.41 2.66 -8.55
CA GLN A 116 24.28 1.65 -7.97
C GLN A 116 24.23 0.32 -8.74
N ALA A 117 23.04 -0.12 -9.17
CA ALA A 117 22.90 -1.33 -9.97
C ALA A 117 23.63 -1.24 -11.32
N ASN A 118 23.62 -0.06 -11.96
CA ASN A 118 24.41 0.20 -13.17
C ASN A 118 25.91 0.11 -12.90
N LEU A 119 26.40 0.72 -11.81
CA LEU A 119 27.80 0.64 -11.41
C LEU A 119 28.26 -0.80 -11.13
N ASP A 120 27.44 -1.56 -10.39
CA ASP A 120 27.72 -2.96 -10.05
C ASP A 120 27.75 -3.85 -11.31
N ALA A 121 26.96 -3.50 -12.33
CA ALA A 121 26.96 -4.16 -13.64
C ALA A 121 28.07 -3.68 -14.59
N GLY A 122 28.97 -2.79 -14.13
CA GLY A 122 30.05 -2.24 -14.96
C GLY A 122 29.58 -1.27 -16.05
N GLN A 123 28.35 -0.75 -15.95
CA GLN A 123 27.85 0.27 -16.87
C GLN A 123 28.57 1.60 -16.61
N THR A 124 29.06 2.23 -17.68
CA THR A 124 29.78 3.51 -17.60
C THR A 124 28.84 4.71 -17.54
N ASP A 125 27.63 4.58 -18.07
CA ASP A 125 26.54 5.54 -17.93
C ASP A 125 25.74 5.23 -16.67
N GLN A 126 25.81 6.12 -15.67
CA GLN A 126 25.12 5.98 -14.39
C GLN A 126 23.59 6.01 -14.57
N ASP A 127 23.10 6.73 -15.58
CA ASP A 127 21.68 6.89 -15.86
C ASP A 127 21.18 5.88 -16.93
N HIS A 128 21.97 4.86 -17.25
CA HIS A 128 21.56 3.81 -18.19
C HIS A 128 20.22 3.19 -17.76
N GLY A 129 19.21 3.26 -18.63
CA GLY A 129 17.86 2.74 -18.35
C GLY A 129 17.07 3.50 -17.27
N VAL A 130 17.55 4.67 -16.83
CA VAL A 130 16.83 5.53 -15.87
C VAL A 130 15.91 6.49 -16.61
N GLU A 131 14.61 6.34 -16.39
CA GLU A 131 13.61 7.26 -16.95
C GLU A 131 13.22 8.37 -15.96
N MET A 132 12.71 9.49 -16.50
CA MET A 132 12.28 10.65 -15.69
C MET A 132 11.17 10.32 -14.69
N GLY A 133 10.36 9.30 -14.96
CA GLY A 133 9.37 8.78 -14.01
C GLY A 133 10.02 8.31 -12.71
N LEU A 134 11.06 7.47 -12.80
CA LEU A 134 11.81 6.99 -11.63
C LEU A 134 12.50 8.14 -10.88
N TYR A 135 13.02 9.12 -11.61
CA TYR A 135 13.73 10.25 -11.03
C TYR A 135 12.81 11.26 -10.34
N SER A 136 11.60 11.47 -10.87
CA SER A 136 10.73 12.60 -10.50
C SER A 136 9.50 12.20 -9.68
N TYR A 137 9.15 10.91 -9.57
CA TYR A 137 7.97 10.50 -8.82
C TYR A 137 7.91 10.94 -7.35
N PRO A 138 9.03 11.19 -6.62
CA PRO A 138 8.91 11.72 -5.26
C PRO A 138 8.24 13.10 -5.23
N ILE A 139 8.33 13.89 -6.30
CA ILE A 139 7.64 15.19 -6.43
C ILE A 139 6.14 14.95 -6.65
N LEU A 140 5.77 13.99 -7.50
CA LEU A 140 4.37 13.62 -7.71
C LEU A 140 3.74 13.09 -6.42
N MET A 141 4.45 12.23 -5.69
CA MET A 141 4.02 11.75 -4.37
C MET A 141 3.87 12.90 -3.37
N SER A 142 4.77 13.89 -3.41
CA SER A 142 4.62 15.09 -2.59
C SER A 142 3.35 15.87 -2.97
N ALA A 143 3.03 15.97 -4.27
CA ALA A 143 1.79 16.60 -4.73
C ALA A 143 0.56 15.83 -4.23
N ASP A 144 0.57 14.49 -4.27
CA ASP A 144 -0.52 13.65 -3.75
C ASP A 144 -0.79 13.93 -2.26
N ILE A 145 0.26 14.08 -1.45
CA ILE A 145 0.15 14.33 -0.01
C ILE A 145 -0.29 15.77 0.28
N LEU A 146 0.36 16.75 -0.37
CA LEU A 146 0.19 18.17 -0.08
C LEU A 146 -1.11 18.75 -0.65
N MET A 147 -1.63 18.19 -1.75
CA MET A 147 -2.93 18.58 -2.33
C MET A 147 -4.08 18.46 -1.32
N PHE A 148 -3.94 17.56 -0.35
CA PHE A 148 -4.90 17.37 0.70
C PHE A 148 -4.37 17.80 2.07
N ASN A 149 -3.23 18.48 2.19
CA ASN A 149 -2.67 18.92 3.48
C ASN A 149 -2.73 17.80 4.55
N ALA A 150 -2.27 16.60 4.19
CA ALA A 150 -2.26 15.48 5.12
C ALA A 150 -1.35 15.77 6.32
N HIS A 151 -1.81 15.38 7.51
CA HIS A 151 -1.05 15.54 8.75
C HIS A 151 -0.22 14.28 9.03
N GLU A 152 -0.80 13.10 8.79
CA GLU A 152 -0.12 11.81 8.89
C GLU A 152 -0.16 11.07 7.55
N VAL A 153 0.96 10.44 7.21
CA VAL A 153 1.06 9.53 6.07
C VAL A 153 1.53 8.17 6.60
N PRO A 154 0.63 7.18 6.71
CA PRO A 154 1.00 5.83 7.11
C PRO A 154 1.93 5.21 6.08
N VAL A 155 3.14 4.85 6.50
CA VAL A 155 4.19 4.35 5.60
C VAL A 155 5.03 3.27 6.25
N GLY A 156 5.58 2.38 5.42
CA GLY A 156 6.66 1.49 5.85
C GLY A 156 7.94 2.27 6.17
N ARG A 157 8.82 1.67 6.99
CA ARG A 157 10.11 2.29 7.36
C ARG A 157 10.97 2.65 6.16
N ASP A 158 10.85 1.89 5.07
CA ASP A 158 11.55 2.11 3.80
C ASP A 158 11.03 3.33 3.00
N GLN A 159 9.86 3.86 3.34
CA GLN A 159 9.21 4.98 2.65
C GLN A 159 9.22 6.28 3.49
N ILE A 160 9.88 6.30 4.65
CA ILE A 160 10.03 7.51 5.49
C ILE A 160 10.67 8.66 4.68
N GLN A 161 11.67 8.33 3.84
CA GLN A 161 12.35 9.32 3.00
C GLN A 161 11.37 10.09 2.11
N HIS A 162 10.31 9.47 1.58
CA HIS A 162 9.34 10.17 0.74
C HIS A 162 8.57 11.24 1.51
N VAL A 163 8.23 10.96 2.78
CA VAL A 163 7.57 11.93 3.65
C VAL A 163 8.53 13.06 4.03
N GLU A 164 9.80 12.75 4.32
CA GLU A 164 10.84 13.77 4.56
C GLU A 164 11.04 14.69 3.35
N MET A 165 11.13 14.12 2.14
CA MET A 165 11.22 14.89 0.89
C MET A 165 9.98 15.77 0.69
N THR A 166 8.79 15.26 1.03
CA THR A 166 7.55 16.03 0.98
C THR A 166 7.58 17.22 1.93
N ARG A 167 8.09 17.03 3.15
CA ARG A 167 8.27 18.12 4.13
C ARG A 167 9.24 19.18 3.63
N ASP A 168 10.38 18.78 3.08
CA ASP A 168 11.36 19.71 2.49
C ASP A 168 10.74 20.55 1.37
N ILE A 169 9.98 19.90 0.47
CA ILE A 169 9.29 20.56 -0.65
C ILE A 169 8.22 21.54 -0.13
N ALA A 170 7.42 21.14 0.86
CA ALA A 170 6.41 21.98 1.50
C ALA A 170 7.03 23.21 2.17
N GLN A 171 8.11 23.03 2.95
CA GLN A 171 8.84 24.13 3.58
C GLN A 171 9.38 25.13 2.55
N ARG A 172 9.96 24.62 1.44
CA ARG A 172 10.47 25.47 0.35
C ARG A 172 9.37 26.27 -0.31
N PHE A 173 8.20 25.67 -0.56
CA PHE A 173 7.05 26.39 -1.09
C PHE A 173 6.57 27.47 -0.12
N ASN A 174 6.33 27.09 1.14
CA ASN A 174 5.81 27.99 2.17
C ASN A 174 6.72 29.22 2.39
N HIS A 175 8.04 29.01 2.38
CA HIS A 175 9.02 30.08 2.51
C HIS A 175 9.08 31.00 1.28
N ARG A 176 9.03 30.43 0.07
CA ARG A 176 9.20 31.19 -1.18
C ARG A 176 7.95 31.97 -1.57
N PHE A 177 6.77 31.45 -1.25
CA PHE A 177 5.50 32.02 -1.67
C PHE A 177 4.65 32.39 -0.46
N LYS A 178 3.87 31.43 0.06
CA LYS A 178 2.93 31.63 1.15
C LYS A 178 2.78 30.33 1.94
N GLU A 179 2.66 30.45 3.25
CA GLU A 179 2.40 29.31 4.14
C GLU A 179 1.00 28.73 3.88
N LEU A 180 0.94 27.72 3.00
CA LEU A 180 -0.30 27.03 2.59
C LEU A 180 -0.26 25.54 2.89
N PHE A 181 0.93 24.95 2.96
CA PHE A 181 1.11 23.51 3.14
C PHE A 181 1.39 23.13 4.59
N VAL A 182 0.68 22.12 5.08
CA VAL A 182 0.99 21.39 6.31
C VAL A 182 2.25 20.54 6.07
N LEU A 183 3.11 20.44 7.08
CA LEU A 183 4.28 19.55 7.03
C LEU A 183 3.84 18.14 7.50
N PRO A 184 3.70 17.16 6.60
CA PRO A 184 3.21 15.83 6.97
C PRO A 184 4.19 15.10 7.90
N GLU A 185 3.68 14.21 8.73
CA GLU A 185 4.47 13.31 9.57
C GLU A 185 4.34 11.87 9.07
N ALA A 186 5.46 11.14 9.05
CA ALA A 186 5.44 9.71 8.75
C ALA A 186 4.85 8.97 9.95
N LYS A 187 3.81 8.17 9.71
CA LYS A 187 3.26 7.26 10.72
C LYS A 187 3.71 5.85 10.41
N VAL A 188 4.65 5.37 11.21
CA VAL A 188 5.12 3.98 11.15
C VAL A 188 4.35 3.20 12.19
N ASP A 189 3.77 2.07 11.79
CA ASP A 189 3.18 1.13 12.73
C ASP A 189 4.26 0.16 13.21
N ASP A 190 4.71 0.34 14.45
CA ASP A 190 5.75 -0.50 15.07
C ASP A 190 5.28 -1.95 15.32
N ASN A 191 3.97 -2.21 15.23
CA ASN A 191 3.36 -3.52 15.40
C ASN A 191 3.06 -4.22 14.06
N VAL A 192 3.42 -3.64 12.92
CA VAL A 192 3.28 -4.33 11.63
C VAL A 192 4.32 -5.44 11.53
N GLU A 193 3.92 -6.64 11.96
CA GLU A 193 4.63 -7.87 11.64
C GLU A 193 4.60 -8.07 10.12
N LEU A 194 5.77 -8.01 9.49
CA LEU A 194 5.92 -8.40 8.09
C LEU A 194 5.62 -9.90 7.99
N LEU A 195 4.46 -10.24 7.44
CA LEU A 195 4.03 -11.63 7.34
C LEU A 195 5.06 -12.45 6.56
N VAL A 196 5.46 -13.57 7.15
CA VAL A 196 6.34 -14.54 6.52
C VAL A 196 5.64 -15.26 5.36
N GLY A 197 6.40 -15.56 4.32
CA GLY A 197 5.97 -16.27 3.13
C GLY A 197 6.07 -17.79 3.28
N LEU A 198 5.72 -18.49 2.21
CA LEU A 198 5.72 -19.96 2.14
C LEU A 198 7.08 -20.60 2.47
N ASP A 199 8.17 -19.86 2.35
CA ASP A 199 9.56 -20.32 2.42
C ASP A 199 10.35 -19.72 3.59
N GLY A 200 9.68 -19.07 4.56
CA GLY A 200 10.33 -18.46 5.72
C GLY A 200 10.90 -17.05 5.49
N ARG A 201 10.95 -16.56 4.24
CA ARG A 201 11.32 -15.17 3.94
C ARG A 201 10.09 -14.26 4.02
N LYS A 202 10.26 -12.94 4.04
CA LYS A 202 9.14 -11.98 3.91
C LYS A 202 8.24 -12.37 2.73
N MET A 203 6.91 -12.35 2.92
CA MET A 203 5.97 -12.62 1.84
C MET A 203 6.05 -11.53 0.76
N SER A 204 6.41 -11.91 -0.47
CA SER A 204 6.56 -11.00 -1.62
C SER A 204 6.28 -11.71 -2.94
N LYS A 205 5.63 -11.02 -3.88
CA LYS A 205 5.44 -11.51 -5.26
C LYS A 205 6.76 -11.84 -5.95
N SER A 206 7.79 -11.02 -5.75
CA SER A 206 9.11 -11.22 -6.37
C SER A 206 9.82 -12.49 -5.91
N TYR A 207 9.47 -13.02 -4.74
CA TYR A 207 10.01 -14.27 -4.22
C TYR A 207 9.16 -15.49 -4.59
N GLY A 208 7.99 -15.29 -5.19
CA GLY A 208 7.07 -16.38 -5.54
C GLY A 208 6.50 -17.11 -4.32
N ASN A 209 6.55 -16.51 -3.13
CA ASN A 209 6.26 -17.15 -1.83
C ASN A 209 4.95 -16.65 -1.18
N THR A 210 3.97 -16.23 -2.00
CA THR A 210 2.73 -15.59 -1.52
C THR A 210 1.57 -16.55 -1.32
N ILE A 211 0.63 -16.17 -0.44
CA ILE A 211 -0.70 -16.78 -0.34
C ILE A 211 -1.73 -15.82 -0.96
N PRO A 212 -2.56 -16.26 -1.91
CA PRO A 212 -3.58 -15.43 -2.54
C PRO A 212 -4.75 -15.15 -1.59
N LEU A 213 -5.39 -13.98 -1.70
CA LEU A 213 -6.52 -13.58 -0.85
C LEU A 213 -7.87 -14.13 -1.30
N PHE A 214 -8.17 -14.03 -2.60
CA PHE A 214 -9.52 -14.24 -3.12
C PHE A 214 -9.61 -15.46 -4.05
N GLU A 215 -8.73 -16.43 -3.88
CA GLU A 215 -8.82 -17.70 -4.59
C GLU A 215 -9.77 -18.66 -3.87
N SER A 216 -10.34 -19.66 -4.57
CA SER A 216 -11.21 -20.68 -3.97
C SER A 216 -10.57 -21.38 -2.77
N GLU A 217 -11.37 -21.90 -1.82
CA GLU A 217 -10.89 -22.66 -0.66
C GLU A 217 -9.88 -23.75 -1.03
N LYS A 218 -10.16 -24.53 -2.08
CA LYS A 218 -9.25 -25.57 -2.58
C LYS A 218 -7.89 -25.01 -3.01
N LYS A 219 -7.87 -23.86 -3.68
CA LYS A 219 -6.63 -23.20 -4.11
C LYS A 219 -5.90 -22.55 -2.94
N LEU A 220 -6.62 -21.96 -1.98
CA LEU A 220 -6.07 -21.44 -0.73
C LEU A 220 -5.37 -22.57 0.05
N GLN A 221 -6.04 -23.70 0.26
CA GLN A 221 -5.43 -24.87 0.91
C GLN A 221 -4.22 -25.38 0.13
N LYS A 222 -4.28 -25.41 -1.21
CA LYS A 222 -3.12 -25.78 -2.05
C LYS A 222 -1.93 -24.83 -1.84
N ALA A 223 -2.17 -23.53 -1.65
CA ALA A 223 -1.10 -22.58 -1.33
C ALA A 223 -0.53 -22.82 0.06
N VAL A 224 -1.39 -22.99 1.07
CA VAL A 224 -0.99 -23.32 2.46
C VAL A 224 -0.18 -24.63 2.52
N ASN A 225 -0.52 -25.62 1.69
CA ASN A 225 0.20 -26.88 1.65
C ASN A 225 1.67 -26.75 1.21
N LYS A 226 2.04 -25.67 0.51
CA LYS A 226 3.41 -25.37 0.08
C LYS A 226 4.29 -24.76 1.17
N ILE A 227 3.72 -24.40 2.33
CA ILE A 227 4.50 -23.86 3.44
C ILE A 227 5.58 -24.87 3.84
N ILE A 228 6.83 -24.41 3.95
CA ILE A 228 7.94 -25.26 4.34
C ILE A 228 7.76 -25.77 5.78
N THR A 229 8.07 -27.05 5.96
CA THR A 229 8.09 -27.75 7.25
C THR A 229 9.31 -28.68 7.25
N ASN A 230 9.48 -29.51 8.28
CA ASN A 230 10.55 -30.51 8.35
C ASN A 230 10.00 -31.94 8.19
N LEU A 231 10.87 -32.94 8.41
CA LEU A 231 10.57 -34.37 8.26
C LEU A 231 9.98 -35.02 9.52
N LYS A 232 9.65 -34.26 10.57
CA LYS A 232 9.07 -34.84 11.78
C LYS A 232 7.75 -35.55 11.50
N GLU A 233 7.64 -36.78 11.96
CA GLU A 233 6.51 -37.67 11.80
C GLU A 233 5.29 -37.23 12.66
N PRO A 234 4.08 -37.71 12.34
CA PRO A 234 2.93 -37.61 13.24
C PRO A 234 3.26 -38.19 14.63
N GLY A 235 2.96 -37.45 15.69
CA GLY A 235 3.27 -37.82 17.08
C GLY A 235 4.60 -37.27 17.60
N GLU A 236 5.51 -36.81 16.72
CA GLU A 236 6.75 -36.16 17.18
C GLU A 236 6.48 -34.69 17.59
N PRO A 237 6.91 -34.26 18.79
CA PRO A 237 6.77 -32.88 19.26
C PRO A 237 7.41 -31.84 18.32
N LYS A 238 6.71 -30.73 18.07
CA LYS A 238 7.15 -29.63 17.19
C LYS A 238 7.15 -28.30 17.95
N THR A 239 8.15 -27.45 17.70
CA THR A 239 8.22 -26.10 18.25
C THR A 239 7.81 -25.03 17.22
N PRO A 240 7.31 -23.86 17.65
CA PRO A 240 6.85 -22.78 16.76
C PRO A 240 7.87 -22.31 15.71
N ASP A 241 9.16 -22.33 16.04
CA ASP A 241 10.26 -21.86 15.20
C ASP A 241 10.64 -22.82 14.06
N GLU A 242 10.07 -24.03 14.03
CA GLU A 242 10.36 -25.04 13.01
C GLU A 242 9.70 -24.75 11.66
N SER A 243 8.69 -23.88 11.60
CA SER A 243 7.97 -23.57 10.37
C SER A 243 7.32 -22.18 10.40
N PRO A 244 7.37 -21.43 9.27
CA PRO A 244 6.63 -20.19 9.11
C PRO A 244 5.09 -20.37 9.21
N LEU A 245 4.60 -21.62 9.20
CA LEU A 245 3.20 -21.93 9.45
C LEU A 245 2.69 -21.33 10.75
N PHE A 246 3.52 -21.35 11.81
CA PHE A 246 3.12 -20.80 13.11
C PHE A 246 2.89 -19.29 13.06
N ASP A 247 3.83 -18.54 12.49
CA ASP A 247 3.71 -17.08 12.37
C ASP A 247 2.50 -16.70 11.51
N ILE A 248 2.24 -17.45 10.44
CA ILE A 248 1.04 -17.24 9.62
C ILE A 248 -0.22 -17.57 10.43
N TYR A 249 -0.24 -18.63 11.24
CA TYR A 249 -1.40 -18.94 12.08
C TYR A 249 -1.67 -17.84 13.12
N LYS A 250 -0.63 -17.42 13.85
CA LYS A 250 -0.68 -16.36 14.86
C LYS A 250 -1.27 -15.07 14.30
N ALA A 251 -0.95 -14.70 13.06
CA ALA A 251 -1.47 -13.48 12.44
C ALA A 251 -3.00 -13.45 12.21
N PHE A 252 -3.67 -14.60 12.33
CA PHE A 252 -5.12 -14.76 12.11
C PHE A 252 -5.84 -15.35 13.32
N ALA A 253 -5.11 -15.74 14.35
CA ALA A 253 -5.64 -16.37 15.55
C ALA A 253 -5.62 -15.39 16.73
N THR A 254 -6.54 -15.59 17.67
CA THR A 254 -6.47 -14.94 18.98
C THR A 254 -5.27 -15.47 19.78
N PRO A 255 -4.84 -14.78 20.85
CA PRO A 255 -3.79 -15.29 21.73
C PRO A 255 -4.10 -16.66 22.32
N ALA A 256 -5.38 -16.92 22.64
CA ALA A 256 -5.83 -18.21 23.17
C ALA A 256 -5.71 -19.33 22.13
N GLU A 257 -6.20 -19.10 20.92
CA GLU A 257 -6.08 -20.06 19.80
C GLU A 257 -4.62 -20.32 19.42
N THR A 258 -3.77 -19.29 19.47
CA THR A 258 -2.33 -19.43 19.21
C THR A 258 -1.66 -20.30 20.27
N ALA A 259 -2.01 -20.15 21.54
CA ALA A 259 -1.51 -20.98 22.63
C ALA A 259 -1.98 -22.44 22.50
N GLU A 260 -3.25 -22.66 22.15
CA GLU A 260 -3.79 -23.99 21.88
C GLU A 260 -3.06 -24.65 20.70
N PHE A 261 -2.91 -23.94 19.59
CA PHE A 261 -2.19 -24.44 18.42
C PHE A 261 -0.72 -24.78 18.74
N THR A 262 -0.07 -23.99 19.60
CA THR A 262 1.28 -24.25 20.09
C THR A 262 1.32 -25.56 20.89
N GLN A 263 0.35 -25.77 21.78
CA GLN A 263 0.25 -26.99 22.57
C GLN A 263 0.00 -28.20 21.68
N MET A 264 -0.89 -28.10 20.68
CA MET A 264 -1.13 -29.18 19.72
C MET A 264 0.14 -29.58 18.97
N LEU A 265 0.96 -28.60 18.54
CA LEU A 265 2.25 -28.87 17.91
C LEU A 265 3.22 -29.58 18.86
N ALA A 266 3.30 -29.13 20.11
CA ALA A 266 4.11 -29.75 21.15
C ALA A 266 3.65 -31.19 21.49
N ASP A 267 2.35 -31.45 21.43
CA ASP A 267 1.74 -32.77 21.64
C ASP A 267 1.87 -33.70 20.41
N GLY A 268 2.48 -33.23 19.33
CA GLY A 268 2.85 -34.05 18.18
C GLY A 268 1.93 -33.96 16.97
N LEU A 269 1.09 -32.92 16.86
CA LEU A 269 0.23 -32.67 15.68
C LEU A 269 1.03 -32.82 14.37
N ALA A 270 0.51 -33.60 13.43
CA ALA A 270 1.16 -33.79 12.13
C ALA A 270 1.16 -32.49 11.30
N TRP A 271 2.23 -32.23 10.53
CA TRP A 271 2.31 -31.03 9.68
C TRP A 271 1.17 -30.92 8.65
N GLY A 272 0.67 -32.06 8.16
CA GLY A 272 -0.49 -32.08 7.25
C GLY A 272 -1.77 -31.55 7.91
N GLU A 273 -2.05 -31.98 9.14
CA GLU A 273 -3.20 -31.49 9.91
C GLU A 273 -3.00 -30.04 10.37
N ALA A 274 -1.78 -29.65 10.76
CA ALA A 274 -1.46 -28.26 11.05
C ALA A 274 -1.74 -27.32 9.85
N LYS A 275 -1.38 -27.75 8.63
CA LYS A 275 -1.69 -27.03 7.37
C LYS A 275 -3.19 -26.97 7.09
N LYS A 276 -3.94 -28.02 7.45
CA LYS A 276 -5.40 -28.04 7.31
C LYS A 276 -6.08 -27.07 8.29
N LEU A 277 -5.63 -27.02 9.54
CA LEU A 277 -6.11 -26.07 10.55
C LEU A 277 -5.84 -24.62 10.12
N LEU A 278 -4.62 -24.33 9.65
CA LEU A 278 -4.30 -23.01 9.11
C LEU A 278 -5.19 -22.66 7.91
N GLY A 279 -5.34 -23.59 6.96
CA GLY A 279 -6.20 -23.37 5.80
C GLY A 279 -7.65 -23.07 6.18
N ALA A 280 -8.21 -23.79 7.15
CA ALA A 280 -9.53 -23.53 7.69
C ALA A 280 -9.63 -22.14 8.35
N LYS A 281 -8.64 -21.77 9.17
CA LYS A 281 -8.60 -20.46 9.86
C LYS A 281 -8.53 -19.29 8.87
N LEU A 282 -7.69 -19.41 7.84
CA LEU A 282 -7.64 -18.42 6.77
C LEU A 282 -8.94 -18.39 5.96
N ASN A 283 -9.55 -19.54 5.70
CA ASN A 283 -10.79 -19.62 4.95
C ASN A 283 -11.95 -18.93 5.69
N GLU A 284 -12.06 -19.12 7.01
CA GLU A 284 -13.04 -18.46 7.87
C GLU A 284 -12.95 -16.93 7.77
N GLU A 285 -11.75 -16.38 7.93
CA GLU A 285 -11.50 -14.93 7.85
C GLU A 285 -11.78 -14.36 6.43
N LEU A 286 -11.39 -15.11 5.40
CA LEU A 286 -11.39 -14.63 4.01
C LEU A 286 -12.67 -14.96 3.23
N ALA A 287 -13.49 -15.93 3.67
CA ALA A 287 -14.71 -16.32 2.99
C ALA A 287 -15.67 -15.15 2.71
N PRO A 288 -16.10 -14.35 3.71
CA PRO A 288 -17.00 -13.22 3.44
C PRO A 288 -16.35 -12.16 2.55
N LYS A 289 -15.03 -11.94 2.70
CA LYS A 289 -14.28 -10.97 1.89
C LYS A 289 -14.17 -11.42 0.44
N ARG A 290 -13.98 -12.72 0.21
CA ARG A 290 -13.90 -13.33 -1.12
C ARG A 290 -15.23 -13.29 -1.83
N GLU A 291 -16.34 -13.55 -1.13
CA GLU A 291 -17.68 -13.36 -1.68
C GLU A 291 -17.88 -11.91 -2.14
N ARG A 292 -17.63 -10.95 -1.26
CA ARG A 292 -17.75 -9.52 -1.58
C ARG A 292 -16.84 -9.07 -2.72
N PHE A 293 -15.60 -9.57 -2.75
CA PHE A 293 -14.66 -9.30 -3.84
C PHE A 293 -15.23 -9.79 -5.19
N HIS A 294 -15.73 -11.02 -5.24
CA HIS A 294 -16.28 -11.58 -6.47
C HIS A 294 -17.54 -10.85 -6.93
N GLU A 295 -18.44 -10.45 -6.02
CA GLU A 295 -19.59 -9.59 -6.34
C GLU A 295 -19.16 -8.29 -7.02
N LEU A 296 -18.20 -7.58 -6.42
CA LEU A 296 -17.69 -6.30 -6.93
C LEU A 296 -17.00 -6.47 -8.29
N THR A 297 -16.18 -7.50 -8.44
CA THR A 297 -15.47 -7.75 -9.72
C THR A 297 -16.39 -8.22 -10.84
N ALA A 298 -17.52 -8.87 -10.53
CA ALA A 298 -18.55 -9.22 -11.50
C ALA A 298 -19.36 -8.00 -11.98
N GLN A 299 -19.36 -6.90 -11.20
CA GLN A 299 -20.08 -5.67 -11.49
C GLN A 299 -19.17 -4.44 -11.32
N PRO A 300 -18.14 -4.28 -12.18
CA PRO A 300 -17.13 -3.22 -12.01
C PRO A 300 -17.70 -1.80 -12.01
N ALA A 301 -18.89 -1.59 -12.59
CA ALA A 301 -19.60 -0.30 -12.53
C ALA A 301 -19.85 0.16 -11.07
N GLN A 302 -20.09 -0.76 -10.14
CA GLN A 302 -20.24 -0.39 -8.72
C GLN A 302 -18.95 0.21 -8.14
N ILE A 303 -17.79 -0.34 -8.54
CA ILE A 303 -16.48 0.17 -8.13
C ILE A 303 -16.26 1.55 -8.74
N GLU A 304 -16.60 1.73 -10.02
CA GLU A 304 -16.52 3.01 -10.71
C GLU A 304 -17.35 4.10 -10.02
N ASP A 305 -18.62 3.82 -9.71
CA ASP A 305 -19.51 4.76 -9.05
C ASP A 305 -18.96 5.20 -7.68
N ILE A 306 -18.41 4.26 -6.90
CA ILE A 306 -17.78 4.54 -5.61
C ILE A 306 -16.54 5.43 -5.78
N LEU A 307 -15.67 5.11 -6.74
CA LEU A 307 -14.44 5.88 -7.00
C LEU A 307 -14.76 7.29 -7.50
N GLN A 308 -15.76 7.46 -8.37
CA GLN A 308 -16.18 8.78 -8.86
C GLN A 308 -16.81 9.62 -7.75
N ALA A 309 -17.62 9.01 -6.87
CA ALA A 309 -18.16 9.71 -5.70
C ALA A 309 -17.04 10.18 -4.74
N GLY A 310 -16.03 9.35 -4.50
CA GLY A 310 -14.86 9.73 -3.73
C GLY A 310 -13.97 10.77 -4.41
N ALA A 311 -13.80 10.69 -5.72
CA ALA A 311 -13.08 11.69 -6.51
C ALA A 311 -13.79 13.05 -6.44
N ALA A 312 -15.13 13.09 -6.54
CA ALA A 312 -15.87 14.34 -6.38
C ALA A 312 -15.63 15.00 -5.01
N LYS A 313 -15.61 14.20 -3.93
CA LYS A 313 -15.26 14.66 -2.57
C LYS A 313 -13.83 15.21 -2.50
N ALA A 314 -12.87 14.49 -3.07
CA ALA A 314 -11.47 14.88 -3.11
C ALA A 314 -11.25 16.16 -3.94
N ARG A 315 -11.77 16.22 -5.16
CA ARG A 315 -11.60 17.35 -6.09
C ARG A 315 -12.12 18.66 -5.53
N LYS A 316 -13.21 18.64 -4.75
CA LYS A 316 -13.70 19.84 -4.05
C LYS A 316 -12.60 20.44 -3.17
N GLN A 317 -11.95 19.61 -2.35
CA GLN A 317 -10.87 20.07 -1.46
C GLN A 317 -9.60 20.46 -2.23
N ALA A 318 -9.23 19.64 -3.24
CA ALA A 318 -8.08 19.89 -4.09
C ALA A 318 -8.19 21.23 -4.82
N ARG A 319 -9.37 21.55 -5.36
CA ARG A 319 -9.64 22.79 -6.07
C ARG A 319 -9.48 24.02 -5.18
N GLU A 320 -10.05 23.98 -3.97
CA GLU A 320 -9.96 25.07 -2.99
C GLU A 320 -8.50 25.39 -2.61
N LEU A 321 -7.65 24.36 -2.45
CA LEU A 321 -6.23 24.56 -2.17
C LEU A 321 -5.46 25.01 -3.42
N LEU A 322 -5.70 24.39 -4.57
CA LEU A 322 -4.98 24.72 -5.81
C LEU A 322 -5.25 26.16 -6.25
N ASP A 323 -6.48 26.68 -6.09
CA ASP A 323 -6.78 28.09 -6.39
C ASP A 323 -5.92 29.05 -5.53
N GLN A 324 -5.69 28.72 -4.25
CA GLN A 324 -4.80 29.48 -3.37
C GLN A 324 -3.33 29.34 -3.76
N VAL A 325 -2.91 28.14 -4.15
CA VAL A 325 -1.54 27.87 -4.62
C VAL A 325 -1.26 28.65 -5.91
N ARG A 326 -2.17 28.62 -6.88
CA ARG A 326 -2.08 29.37 -8.15
C ARG A 326 -1.95 30.86 -7.90
N ASP A 327 -2.79 31.42 -7.02
CA ASP A 327 -2.71 32.83 -6.64
C ASP A 327 -1.37 33.18 -5.98
N ALA A 328 -0.86 32.31 -5.10
CA ALA A 328 0.41 32.49 -4.41
C ALA A 328 1.62 32.47 -5.35
N VAL A 329 1.57 31.67 -6.43
CA VAL A 329 2.61 31.63 -7.47
C VAL A 329 2.38 32.63 -8.61
N GLY A 330 1.36 33.48 -8.49
CA GLY A 330 1.10 34.60 -9.40
C GLY A 330 0.25 34.28 -10.64
N ILE A 331 -0.37 33.10 -10.72
CA ILE A 331 -1.29 32.74 -11.81
C ILE A 331 -2.68 33.29 -11.48
N ARG A 332 -3.00 34.49 -11.99
CA ARG A 332 -4.20 35.26 -11.63
C ARG A 332 -4.98 35.75 -12.86
N PRO A 333 -6.29 36.03 -12.73
CA PRO A 333 -7.05 36.70 -13.78
C PRO A 333 -6.49 38.09 -14.09
N LEU A 334 -6.50 38.46 -15.38
CA LEU A 334 -6.26 39.84 -15.80
C LEU A 334 -7.50 40.67 -15.45
N ARG A 335 -7.32 41.75 -14.69
CA ARG A 335 -8.38 42.68 -14.30
C ARG A 335 -8.17 44.04 -14.93
#